data_AF-A0A842VHT4-F1
#
_entry.id   AF-A0A842VHT4-F1
#
_cell.length_a   1.000
_cell.length_b   1.000
_cell.length_c   1.000
_cell.angle_alpha   90.00
_cell.angle_beta   90.00
_cell.angle_gamma   90.00
#
_symmetry.space_group_name_H-M   'P 1'
#
loop_
_entity.id
_entity.type
_entity.pdbx_description
1 polymer ?
#
loop_
_entity_poly.entity_id
_entity_poly.type
_entity_poly.pdbx_seq_one_letter_code
_entity_poly.pdbx_strand_id
1 'polypeptide(L)'
;MITDIFIQIFVAVCFIGLIIILFFEKTDYISYSILLVIFAAIVSVIFIESLRDLEYYIAVIEWDVIFFLIAIFIIVKILEENKIFDEIGKRVVRRYSDSFRKMFYVICIVSTLLASIVKDLSFAMISGPIIVIA
;
A
#
# COMPACT_ATOMS: atom_id res chain seq x y z
N MET A 1 -16.44 -11.92 26.38
CA MET A 1 -16.64 -12.97 25.35
C MET A 1 -17.78 -12.64 24.39
N ILE A 2 -19.04 -12.51 24.82
CA ILE A 2 -20.16 -12.12 23.92
C ILE A 2 -19.99 -10.68 23.38
N THR A 3 -19.53 -9.77 24.24
CA THR A 3 -19.21 -8.38 23.89
C THR A 3 -18.07 -8.28 22.87
N ASP A 4 -17.02 -9.08 23.02
CA ASP A 4 -15.87 -9.08 22.10
C ASP A 4 -16.25 -9.55 20.69
N ILE A 5 -17.09 -10.60 20.62
CA ILE A 5 -17.66 -11.11 19.36
C ILE A 5 -18.54 -10.06 18.69
N PHE A 6 -19.36 -9.35 19.46
CA PHE A 6 -20.20 -8.27 18.93
C PHE A 6 -19.36 -7.14 18.30
N ILE A 7 -18.29 -6.73 18.97
CA ILE A 7 -17.38 -5.68 18.47
C ILE A 7 -16.64 -6.16 17.22
N GLN A 8 -16.15 -7.39 17.20
CA GLN A 8 -15.52 -7.97 16.01
C GLN A 8 -16.46 -7.96 14.80
N ILE A 9 -17.72 -8.38 14.99
CA ILE A 9 -18.73 -8.35 13.92
C ILE A 9 -18.99 -6.92 13.47
N PHE A 10 -19.11 -5.98 14.41
CA PHE A 10 -19.35 -4.57 14.09
C PHE A 10 -18.20 -3.95 13.28
N VAL A 11 -16.95 -4.13 13.74
CA VAL A 11 -15.76 -3.65 13.04
C VAL A 11 -15.64 -4.30 11.66
N ALA A 12 -15.95 -5.60 11.54
CA ALA A 12 -15.97 -6.29 10.26
C ALA A 12 -17.00 -5.70 9.29
N VAL A 13 -18.19 -5.33 9.77
CA VAL A 13 -19.21 -4.65 8.95
C VAL A 13 -18.72 -3.27 8.51
N CYS A 14 -18.12 -2.48 9.39
CA CYS A 14 -17.51 -1.20 9.03
C CYS A 14 -16.41 -1.37 7.98
N PHE A 15 -15.57 -2.40 8.12
CA PHE A 15 -14.50 -2.70 7.17
C PHE A 15 -15.04 -3.14 5.80
N ILE A 16 -16.05 -4.01 5.76
CA ILE A 16 -16.72 -4.40 4.51
C ILE A 16 -17.38 -3.18 3.87
N GLY A 17 -18.04 -2.33 4.66
CA GLY A 17 -18.61 -1.07 4.18
C GLY A 17 -17.56 -0.16 3.55
N LEU A 18 -16.38 -0.04 4.17
CA LEU A 18 -15.25 0.72 3.63
C LEU A 18 -14.79 0.14 2.28
N ILE A 19 -14.61 -1.18 2.19
CA ILE A 19 -14.26 -1.84 0.92
C ILE A 19 -15.29 -1.52 -0.16
N ILE A 20 -16.58 -1.64 0.14
CA ILE A 20 -17.64 -1.36 -0.83
C ILE A 20 -17.54 0.09 -1.31
N ILE A 21 -17.36 1.06 -0.41
CA ILE A 21 -17.23 2.48 -0.76
C ILE A 21 -16.00 2.74 -1.63
N LEU A 22 -14.89 2.03 -1.41
CA LEU A 22 -13.70 2.14 -2.26
C LEU A 22 -13.96 1.75 -3.72
N PHE A 23 -14.93 0.86 -3.99
CA PHE A 23 -15.32 0.52 -5.37
C PHE A 23 -16.20 1.60 -6.03
N PHE A 24 -16.80 2.51 -5.27
CA PHE A 24 -17.61 3.61 -5.80
C PHE A 24 -16.76 4.86 -6.04
N GLU A 25 -16.19 4.95 -7.24
CA GLU A 25 -15.32 6.05 -7.69
C GLU A 25 -15.98 7.44 -7.67
N LYS A 26 -17.33 7.50 -7.71
CA LYS A 26 -18.10 8.77 -7.71
C LYS A 26 -18.22 9.45 -6.34
N THR A 27 -17.81 8.79 -5.26
CA THR A 27 -17.92 9.31 -3.89
C THR A 27 -16.55 9.67 -3.33
N ASP A 28 -16.51 10.70 -2.48
CA ASP A 28 -15.30 11.10 -1.75
C ASP A 28 -14.88 10.02 -0.73
N TYR A 29 -14.23 8.97 -1.23
CA TYR A 29 -13.87 7.77 -0.47
C TYR A 29 -12.99 8.10 0.75
N ILE A 30 -12.19 9.17 0.68
CA ILE A 30 -11.32 9.61 1.79
C ILE A 30 -12.18 10.02 2.99
N SER A 31 -13.19 10.87 2.79
CA SER A 31 -14.05 11.37 3.86
C SER A 31 -14.84 10.24 4.50
N TYR A 32 -15.40 9.32 3.70
CA TYR A 32 -16.13 8.16 4.20
C TYR A 32 -15.24 7.15 4.92
N SER A 33 -14.01 6.92 4.43
CA SER A 33 -13.06 6.01 5.07
C SER A 33 -12.66 6.52 6.45
N ILE A 34 -12.34 7.81 6.55
CA ILE A 34 -12.01 8.45 7.84
C ILE A 34 -13.19 8.33 8.81
N LEU A 35 -14.42 8.62 8.34
CA LEU A 35 -15.61 8.54 9.17
C LEU A 35 -15.83 7.11 9.70
N LEU A 36 -15.77 6.10 8.85
CA LEU A 36 -15.97 4.69 9.25
C LEU A 36 -14.89 4.20 10.21
N VAL A 37 -13.63 4.59 10.00
CA VAL A 37 -12.52 4.23 10.91
C VAL A 37 -12.68 4.89 12.26
N ILE A 38 -13.01 6.19 12.31
CA ILE A 38 -13.25 6.90 13.57
C ILE A 38 -14.46 6.30 14.29
N PHE A 39 -15.53 5.96 13.57
CA PHE A 39 -16.72 5.36 14.16
C PHE A 39 -16.42 3.99 14.76
N ALA A 40 -15.69 3.13 14.04
CA ALA A 40 -15.23 1.84 14.55
C ALA A 40 -14.32 1.99 15.77
N ALA A 41 -13.42 2.98 15.76
CA ALA A 41 -12.53 3.26 16.89
C ALA A 41 -13.29 3.73 18.13
N ILE A 42 -14.23 4.66 18.00
CA ILE A 42 -15.05 5.16 19.12
C ILE A 42 -15.85 4.03 19.76
N VAL A 43 -16.51 3.21 18.95
CA VAL A 43 -17.29 2.06 19.45
C VAL A 43 -16.38 1.07 20.18
N SER A 44 -15.17 0.81 19.66
CA SER A 44 -14.21 -0.09 20.29
C SER A 44 -13.75 0.42 21.67
N VAL A 45 -13.46 1.71 21.81
CA VAL A 45 -13.02 2.33 23.09
C VAL A 45 -14.15 2.38 24.14
N ILE A 46 -15.41 2.51 23.71
CA ILE A 46 -16.55 2.52 24.62
C ILE A 46 -16.77 1.13 25.24
N PHE A 47 -16.66 0.07 24.43
CA PHE A 47 -17.01 -1.29 24.83
C PHE A 47 -15.85 -2.12 25.39
N ILE A 48 -14.59 -1.74 25.13
CA ILE A 48 -13.40 -2.42 25.65
C ILE A 48 -12.74 -1.52 26.68
N GLU A 49 -12.90 -1.84 27.96
CA GLU A 49 -12.34 -1.05 29.06
C GLU A 49 -10.81 -1.06 29.07
N SER A 50 -10.17 -2.15 28.62
CA SER A 50 -8.71 -2.27 28.52
C SER A 50 -8.08 -1.38 27.45
N LEU A 51 -8.85 -0.89 26.48
CA LEU A 51 -8.37 0.07 25.46
C LEU A 51 -8.34 1.52 25.97
N ARG A 52 -8.83 1.78 27.19
CA ARG A 52 -8.80 3.13 27.79
C ARG A 52 -7.44 3.49 28.36
N ASP A 53 -6.56 2.50 28.55
CA ASP A 53 -5.20 2.73 28.99
C ASP A 53 -4.28 2.98 27.78
N LEU A 54 -3.67 4.16 27.75
CA LEU A 54 -2.76 4.57 26.68
C LEU A 54 -1.53 3.65 26.62
N GLU A 55 -1.07 3.16 27.77
CA GLU A 55 0.11 2.30 27.86
C GLU A 55 -0.14 0.96 27.18
N TYR A 56 -1.34 0.39 27.36
CA TYR A 56 -1.77 -0.82 26.64
C TYR A 56 -1.82 -0.58 25.12
N TYR A 57 -2.35 0.56 24.68
CA TYR A 57 -2.44 0.89 23.26
C TYR A 57 -1.06 1.00 22.60
N ILE A 58 -0.11 1.67 23.25
CA ILE A 58 1.27 1.82 22.76
C ILE A 58 2.01 0.47 22.73
N ALA A 59 1.75 -0.41 23.71
CA ALA A 59 2.37 -1.73 23.80
C ALA A 59 1.91 -2.70 22.70
N VAL A 60 0.68 -2.53 22.18
CA VAL A 60 0.13 -3.34 21.08
C VAL A 60 0.68 -2.93 19.71
N ILE A 61 1.25 -1.72 19.58
CA ILE A 61 1.84 -1.26 18.32
C ILE A 61 3.12 -2.05 18.02
N GLU A 62 3.15 -2.70 16.87
CA GLU A 62 4.35 -3.39 16.35
C GLU A 62 5.38 -2.37 15.80
N TRP A 63 6.11 -1.71 16.71
CA TRP A 63 7.11 -0.70 16.36
C TRP A 63 8.17 -1.21 15.38
N ASP A 64 8.58 -2.47 15.53
CA ASP A 64 9.57 -3.11 14.65
C ASP A 64 9.10 -3.11 13.18
N VAL A 65 7.82 -3.37 12.94
CA VAL A 65 7.21 -3.35 11.60
C VAL A 65 7.16 -1.93 11.05
N ILE A 66 6.84 -0.94 11.87
CA ILE A 66 6.82 0.47 11.46
C ILE A 66 8.21 0.92 11.04
N PHE A 67 9.23 0.65 11.87
CA PHE A 67 10.62 1.02 11.54
C PHE A 67 11.12 0.27 10.31
N PHE A 68 10.77 -1.00 10.14
CA PHE A 68 11.05 -1.75 8.93
C PHE A 68 10.43 -1.12 7.68
N LEU A 69 9.15 -0.71 7.74
CA LEU A 69 8.46 -0.05 6.64
C LEU A 69 9.06 1.34 6.34
N ILE A 70 9.48 2.08 7.35
CA ILE A 70 10.19 3.36 7.16
C ILE A 70 11.53 3.13 6.47
N ALA A 71 12.31 2.15 6.92
CA ALA A 71 13.61 1.84 6.33
C ALA A 71 13.49 1.46 4.86
N ILE A 72 12.53 0.60 4.50
CA ILE A 72 12.32 0.25 3.08
C ILE A 72 11.89 1.46 2.27
N PHE A 73 11.00 2.32 2.79
CA PHE A 73 10.60 3.56 2.10
C PHE A 73 11.79 4.51 1.87
N ILE A 74 12.70 4.64 2.83
CA ILE A 74 13.91 5.45 2.67
C ILE A 74 14.81 4.86 1.58
N ILE A 75 15.04 3.55 1.58
CA ILE A 75 15.83 2.87 0.54
C ILE A 75 15.21 3.11 -0.84
N VAL A 76 13.90 2.91 -0.97
CA VAL A 76 13.15 3.15 -2.21
C VAL A 76 13.37 4.57 -2.70
N LYS A 77 13.25 5.55 -1.79
CA LYS A 77 13.39 6.96 -2.13
C LYS A 77 14.79 7.31 -2.63
N ILE A 78 15.82 6.75 -1.98
CA ILE A 78 17.21 6.91 -2.43
C ILE A 78 17.41 6.30 -3.82
N LEU A 79 16.86 5.11 -4.08
CA LEU A 79 16.96 4.47 -5.40
C LEU A 79 16.25 5.29 -6.50
N GLU A 80 15.10 5.89 -6.17
CA GLU A 80 14.36 6.80 -7.04
C GLU A 80 15.17 8.06 -7.35
N GLU A 81 15.71 8.75 -6.35
CA GLU A 81 16.48 9.99 -6.54
C GLU A 81 17.74 9.76 -7.39
N ASN A 82 18.36 8.58 -7.25
CA ASN A 82 19.49 8.16 -8.07
C ASN A 82 19.08 7.66 -9.48
N LYS A 83 17.79 7.69 -9.83
CA LYS A 83 17.23 7.25 -11.12
C LYS A 83 17.61 5.81 -11.50
N ILE A 84 17.82 4.95 -10.51
CA ILE A 84 18.24 3.56 -10.75
C ILE A 84 17.15 2.80 -11.52
N PHE A 85 15.87 3.04 -11.18
CA PHE A 85 14.72 2.42 -11.87
C PHE A 85 14.62 2.88 -13.33
N ASP A 86 14.87 4.17 -13.62
CA ASP A 86 14.86 4.71 -14.97
C ASP A 86 15.98 4.10 -15.83
N GLU A 87 17.18 3.96 -15.27
CA GLU A 87 18.32 3.37 -15.98
C GLU A 87 18.10 1.88 -16.27
N ILE A 88 17.48 1.15 -15.35
CA ILE A 88 17.04 -0.24 -15.60
C ILE A 88 16.04 -0.27 -16.75
N GLY A 89 14.99 0.56 -16.70
CA GLY A 89 13.97 0.65 -17.75
C GLY A 89 14.58 0.96 -19.12
N LYS A 90 15.41 2.00 -19.22
CA LYS A 90 16.12 2.37 -20.47
C LYS A 90 16.99 1.22 -20.99
N ARG A 91 17.68 0.50 -20.11
CA ARG A 91 18.54 -0.63 -20.50
C ARG A 91 17.72 -1.80 -21.05
N VAL A 92 16.54 -2.06 -20.49
CA VAL A 92 15.63 -3.07 -21.04
C VAL A 92 15.12 -2.63 -22.42
N VAL A 93 14.62 -1.40 -22.54
CA VAL A 93 14.10 -0.88 -23.83
C VAL A 93 15.17 -0.92 -24.91
N ARG A 94 16.38 -0.44 -24.63
CA ARG A 94 17.50 -0.43 -25.60
C ARG A 94 17.97 -1.83 -26.00
N ARG A 95 17.78 -2.84 -25.15
CA ARG A 95 18.17 -4.23 -25.45
C ARG A 95 17.13 -4.99 -26.25
N TYR A 96 15.84 -4.64 -26.11
CA TYR A 96 14.73 -5.38 -26.72
C TYR A 96 13.94 -4.54 -27.75
N SER A 97 14.51 -3.44 -28.23
CA SER A 97 13.88 -2.52 -29.20
C SER A 97 13.42 -3.19 -30.49
N ASP A 98 14.07 -4.29 -30.90
CA ASP A 98 13.74 -5.01 -32.14
C ASP A 98 12.39 -5.75 -32.09
N SER A 99 11.83 -6.00 -30.90
CA SER A 99 10.56 -6.71 -30.80
C SER A 99 9.71 -6.25 -29.61
N PHE A 100 8.65 -5.53 -29.93
CA PHE A 100 7.69 -4.98 -28.96
C PHE A 100 7.15 -6.04 -27.99
N ARG A 101 6.82 -7.24 -28.50
CA ARG A 101 6.29 -8.35 -27.67
C ARG A 101 7.29 -8.82 -26.61
N LYS A 102 8.56 -9.03 -26.98
CA LYS A 102 9.58 -9.49 -26.01
C LYS A 102 9.92 -8.39 -25.02
N MET A 103 10.02 -7.15 -25.48
CA MET A 103 10.23 -5.98 -24.63
C MET A 103 9.16 -5.89 -23.54
N PHE A 104 7.88 -6.02 -23.90
CA PHE A 104 6.76 -6.00 -22.96
C PHE A 104 6.88 -7.09 -21.89
N TYR A 105 7.11 -8.35 -22.30
CA TYR A 105 7.27 -9.45 -21.33
C TYR A 105 8.45 -9.24 -20.38
N VAL A 106 9.60 -8.81 -20.89
CA VAL A 106 10.79 -8.58 -20.06
C VAL A 106 10.55 -7.47 -19.05
N ILE A 107 9.93 -6.36 -19.48
CA ILE A 107 9.57 -5.29 -18.57
C ILE A 107 8.61 -5.78 -17.50
N CYS A 108 7.52 -6.48 -17.86
CA CYS A 108 6.54 -6.92 -16.87
C CYS A 108 7.22 -7.80 -15.81
N ILE A 109 8.08 -8.73 -16.22
CA ILE A 109 8.83 -9.60 -15.31
C ILE A 109 9.74 -8.77 -14.39
N VAL A 110 10.56 -7.87 -14.97
CA VAL A 110 11.51 -7.03 -14.22
C VAL A 110 10.77 -6.10 -13.26
N SER A 111 9.69 -5.47 -13.71
CA SER A 111 8.90 -4.55 -12.91
C SER A 111 8.13 -5.26 -11.80
N THR A 112 7.63 -6.47 -12.02
CA THR A 112 6.96 -7.27 -10.98
C THR A 112 7.96 -7.75 -9.92
N LEU A 113 9.14 -8.23 -10.34
CA LEU A 113 10.22 -8.59 -9.42
C LEU A 113 10.64 -7.40 -8.55
N LEU A 114 10.79 -6.22 -9.16
CA LEU A 114 11.16 -5.01 -8.43
C LEU A 114 10.01 -4.50 -7.53
N ALA A 115 8.76 -4.54 -7.99
CA ALA A 115 7.60 -4.16 -7.19
C ALA A 115 7.42 -5.04 -5.95
N SER A 116 7.71 -6.34 -6.06
CA SER A 116 7.67 -7.28 -4.92
C SER A 116 8.64 -6.90 -3.80
N ILE A 117 9.69 -6.13 -4.10
CA ILE A 117 10.72 -5.74 -3.13
C ILE A 117 10.55 -4.27 -2.72
N VAL A 118 10.16 -3.39 -3.64
CA VAL A 118 10.35 -1.93 -3.53
C VAL A 118 9.02 -1.14 -3.59
N LYS A 119 7.88 -1.83 -3.51
CA LYS A 119 6.51 -1.26 -3.62
C LYS A 119 6.15 -0.78 -5.04
N ASP A 120 4.87 -0.49 -5.23
CA ASP A 120 4.25 -0.18 -6.52
C ASP A 120 4.84 1.06 -7.21
N LEU A 121 5.49 1.96 -6.46
CA LEU A 121 6.14 3.14 -7.02
C LEU A 121 7.26 2.78 -8.02
N SER A 122 8.03 1.72 -7.75
CA SER A 122 9.10 1.28 -8.64
C SER A 122 8.58 0.76 -9.98
N PHE A 123 7.41 0.12 -9.99
CA PHE A 123 6.76 -0.33 -11.23
C PHE A 123 6.47 0.87 -12.15
N ALA A 124 5.87 1.93 -11.59
CA ALA A 124 5.54 3.14 -12.33
C ALA A 124 6.79 3.77 -12.98
N MET A 125 7.89 3.87 -12.24
CA MET A 125 9.15 4.46 -12.74
C MET A 125 9.77 3.64 -13.88
N ILE A 126 9.84 2.32 -13.75
CA ILE A 126 10.40 1.43 -14.79
C ILE A 126 9.54 1.48 -16.06
N SER A 127 8.23 1.64 -15.92
CA SER A 127 7.31 1.73 -17.05
C SER A 127 7.38 3.09 -17.78
N GLY A 128 7.85 4.15 -17.11
CA GLY A 128 7.94 5.51 -17.65
C GLY A 128 8.67 5.61 -19.00
N PRO A 129 9.92 5.12 -19.13
CA PRO A 129 10.64 5.12 -20.40
C PRO A 129 9.88 4.47 -21.56
N ILE A 130 9.06 3.45 -21.31
CA ILE A 130 8.31 2.76 -22.37
C ILE A 130 7.22 3.67 -22.91
N ILE A 131 6.47 4.34 -22.02
CA ILE A 131 5.38 5.23 -22.39
C ILE A 131 5.90 6.42 -23.21
N VAL A 132 7.14 6.85 -22.96
CA VAL A 132 7.78 7.96 -23.67
C VAL A 132 8.41 7.54 -25.00
N ILE A 133 8.86 6.27 -25.13
CA ILE A 133 9.59 5.78 -26.31
C ILE A 133 8.68 5.03 -27.31
N ALA A 134 7.58 4.43 -26.84
CA ALA A 134 6.60 3.73 -27.67
C ALA A 134 5.58 4.69 -28.31
#